data_AF-A0A7D9DW52-F1
#
_entry.id   AF-A0A7D9DW52-F1
#
_cell.length_a   1.000
_cell.length_b   1.000
_cell.length_c   1.000
_cell.angle_alpha   90.00
_cell.angle_beta   90.00
_cell.angle_gamma   90.00
#
_symmetry.space_group_name_H-M   'P 1'
#
loop_
_entity.id
_entity.type
_entity.pdbx_description
1 polymer ?
#
loop_
_entity_poly.entity_id
_entity_poly.type
_entity_poly.pdbx_seq_one_letter_code
_entity_poly.pdbx_strand_id
1 'polypeptide(L)'
;MLLNIGKSWFLCNIGPVELAILLDQSGELKNLNNFNMMKSFIKKLTREFELGNKKTKIGIISFTDTNLQLFDLHSYHEGKNIDAQIDRLNYEGIKANSGALNKALDAAQANLFTGVRELSVPRLLLVFDTAAKKNGETEAKAEADLTLSA
;
A
#
# COMPACT_ATOMS: atom_id res chain seq x y z
N MET A 1 -28.66 -36.02 -4.86
CA MET A 1 -27.71 -35.17 -5.62
C MET A 1 -27.59 -33.86 -4.87
N LEU A 2 -26.55 -33.71 -4.04
CA LEU A 2 -26.35 -32.49 -3.25
C LEU A 2 -25.67 -31.45 -4.16
N LEU A 3 -26.36 -30.33 -4.39
CA LEU A 3 -25.78 -29.17 -5.05
C LEU A 3 -24.71 -28.60 -4.15
N ASN A 4 -23.45 -28.78 -4.56
CA ASN A 4 -22.29 -28.18 -3.94
C ASN A 4 -22.30 -26.67 -4.26
N ILE A 5 -22.93 -25.87 -3.39
CA ILE A 5 -22.84 -24.41 -3.38
C ILE A 5 -21.47 -23.98 -2.86
N GLY A 6 -20.43 -24.40 -3.57
CA GLY A 6 -19.06 -23.96 -3.38
C GLY A 6 -18.81 -22.65 -4.11
N LYS A 7 -18.62 -21.56 -3.35
CA LYS A 7 -17.82 -20.38 -3.74
C LYS A 7 -18.35 -19.47 -4.87
N SER A 8 -19.65 -19.40 -5.12
CA SER A 8 -20.21 -18.56 -6.19
C SER A 8 -20.63 -17.12 -5.77
N TRP A 9 -20.03 -16.55 -4.72
CA TRP A 9 -20.33 -15.18 -4.26
C TRP A 9 -19.10 -14.26 -4.12
N PHE A 10 -17.91 -14.73 -4.52
CA PHE A 10 -16.67 -13.95 -4.35
C PHE A 10 -15.84 -13.76 -5.63
N LEU A 11 -16.32 -14.20 -6.80
CA LEU A 11 -15.66 -13.83 -8.04
C LEU A 11 -16.09 -12.42 -8.47
N CYS A 12 -15.78 -11.42 -7.63
CA CYS A 12 -15.36 -10.15 -8.23
C CYS A 12 -14.13 -10.54 -9.03
N ASN A 13 -14.25 -10.63 -10.36
CA ASN A 13 -13.07 -10.64 -11.19
C ASN A 13 -12.44 -9.27 -11.00
N ILE A 14 -11.62 -9.14 -9.95
CA ILE A 14 -10.89 -7.91 -9.65
C ILE A 14 -10.00 -7.74 -10.87
N GLY A 15 -10.42 -6.85 -11.76
CA GLY A 15 -9.65 -6.49 -12.93
C GLY A 15 -8.26 -5.99 -12.53
N PRO A 16 -7.37 -5.72 -13.48
CA PRO A 16 -6.09 -5.11 -13.16
C PRO A 16 -6.28 -3.88 -12.26
N VAL A 17 -5.50 -3.78 -11.18
CA VAL A 17 -5.43 -2.62 -10.29
C VAL A 17 -3.98 -2.14 -10.20
N GLU A 18 -3.78 -0.85 -10.02
CA GLU A 18 -2.51 -0.27 -9.57
C GLU A 18 -2.63 0.11 -8.11
N LEU A 19 -2.04 -0.71 -7.24
CA LEU A 19 -2.07 -0.52 -5.79
C LEU A 19 -0.74 0.02 -5.30
N ALA A 20 -0.76 1.23 -4.79
CA ALA A 20 0.34 1.86 -4.07
C ALA A 20 0.11 1.75 -2.56
N ILE A 21 1.16 1.46 -1.80
CA ILE A 21 1.09 1.38 -0.34
C ILE A 21 2.11 2.33 0.27
N LEU A 22 1.67 3.36 0.99
CA LEU A 22 2.51 4.17 1.85
C LEU A 22 2.60 3.54 3.23
N LEU A 23 3.82 3.30 3.70
CA LEU A 23 4.10 2.71 5.00
C LEU A 23 4.92 3.66 5.86
N ASP A 24 4.33 4.15 6.93
CA ASP A 24 5.06 4.87 7.96
C ASP A 24 5.89 3.89 8.81
N GLN A 25 7.22 4.06 8.77
CA GLN A 25 8.19 3.35 9.60
C GLN A 25 8.60 4.14 10.84
N SER A 26 8.08 5.36 10.99
CA SER A 26 8.33 6.22 12.14
C SER A 26 7.65 5.68 13.40
N GLY A 27 8.07 6.20 14.54
CA GLY A 27 7.67 5.77 15.85
C GLY A 27 6.54 6.61 16.45
N GLU A 28 5.29 6.21 16.21
CA GLU A 28 4.21 6.29 17.22
C GLU A 28 3.53 4.92 17.49
N LEU A 29 3.96 3.84 16.82
CA LEU A 29 3.60 2.48 17.22
C LEU A 29 4.22 2.19 18.59
N LYS A 30 3.38 2.07 19.63
CA LYS A 30 3.83 1.83 21.02
C LYS A 30 4.79 0.64 21.19
N ASN A 31 4.89 -0.28 20.22
CA ASN A 31 5.87 -1.38 20.21
C ASN A 31 6.10 -1.98 18.80
N LEU A 32 7.20 -2.74 18.68
CA LEU A 32 7.59 -3.54 17.49
C LEU A 32 6.52 -4.58 17.07
N ASN A 33 5.69 -5.04 18.01
CA ASN A 33 4.67 -6.05 17.73
C ASN A 33 3.58 -5.51 16.79
N ASN A 34 3.14 -4.27 16.98
CA ASN A 34 2.18 -3.62 16.09
C ASN A 34 2.74 -3.43 14.68
N PHE A 35 4.03 -3.08 14.56
CA PHE A 35 4.70 -2.97 13.27
C PHE A 35 4.73 -4.31 12.53
N ASN A 36 5.02 -5.40 13.25
CA ASN A 36 4.99 -6.76 12.68
C ASN A 36 3.57 -7.21 12.29
N MET A 37 2.54 -6.78 13.02
CA MET A 37 1.13 -7.01 12.64
C MET A 37 0.77 -6.27 11.35
N MET A 38 1.18 -5.01 11.21
CA MET A 38 1.00 -4.23 9.99
C MET A 38 1.69 -4.88 8.78
N LYS A 39 2.97 -5.29 8.92
CA LYS A 39 3.68 -6.08 7.90
C LYS A 39 2.91 -7.35 7.52
N SER A 40 2.38 -8.06 8.51
CA SER A 40 1.60 -9.28 8.28
C SER A 40 0.27 -9.01 7.56
N PHE A 41 -0.40 -7.91 7.87
CA PHE A 41 -1.63 -7.48 7.20
C PHE A 41 -1.36 -7.14 5.74
N ILE A 42 -0.35 -6.32 5.46
CA ILE A 42 0.02 -5.93 4.09
C ILE A 42 0.38 -7.17 3.26
N LYS A 43 1.19 -8.09 3.79
CA LYS A 43 1.50 -9.36 3.12
C LYS A 43 0.26 -10.20 2.81
N LYS A 44 -0.73 -10.22 3.71
CA LYS A 44 -2.00 -10.92 3.43
C LYS A 44 -2.77 -10.22 2.32
N LEU A 45 -2.90 -8.90 2.38
CA LEU A 45 -3.56 -8.10 1.37
C LEU A 45 -2.94 -8.30 -0.02
N THR A 46 -1.61 -8.22 -0.14
CA THR A 46 -0.92 -8.36 -1.43
C THR A 46 -1.08 -9.75 -2.05
N ARG A 47 -1.29 -10.79 -1.23
CA ARG A 47 -1.54 -12.18 -1.69
C ARG A 47 -2.94 -12.41 -2.24
N GLU A 48 -3.90 -11.52 -1.97
CA GLU A 48 -5.24 -11.59 -2.57
C GLU A 48 -5.25 -11.16 -4.05
N PHE A 49 -4.16 -10.52 -4.52
CA PHE A 49 -4.04 -10.06 -5.89
C PHE A 49 -3.17 -10.98 -6.73
N GLU A 50 -3.61 -11.23 -7.96
CA GLU A 50 -2.75 -11.84 -8.98
C GLU A 50 -1.85 -10.77 -9.62
N LEU A 51 -0.54 -10.89 -9.42
CA LEU A 51 0.43 -9.90 -9.87
C LEU A 51 0.87 -10.12 -11.31
N GLY A 52 1.17 -9.03 -12.01
CA GLY A 52 1.81 -9.09 -13.32
C GLY A 52 1.57 -7.86 -14.19
N ASN A 53 2.28 -7.78 -15.31
CA ASN A 53 2.26 -6.61 -16.19
C ASN A 53 0.88 -6.24 -16.74
N LYS A 54 0.04 -7.24 -17.00
CA LYS A 54 -1.35 -7.08 -17.45
C LYS A 54 -2.39 -7.34 -16.35
N LYS A 55 -1.93 -7.56 -15.11
CA LYS A 55 -2.76 -7.90 -13.93
C LYS A 55 -2.54 -6.85 -12.84
N THR A 56 -2.67 -7.18 -11.57
CA THR A 56 -2.42 -6.18 -10.52
C THR A 56 -0.93 -5.82 -10.47
N LYS A 57 -0.64 -4.52 -10.32
CA LYS A 57 0.71 -4.02 -10.00
C LYS A 57 0.69 -3.45 -8.59
N ILE A 58 1.72 -3.76 -7.82
CA ILE A 58 1.84 -3.29 -6.44
C ILE A 58 3.20 -2.63 -6.27
N GLY A 59 3.19 -1.45 -5.68
CA GLY A 59 4.38 -0.74 -5.24
C GLY A 59 4.19 -0.23 -3.83
N ILE A 60 5.32 -0.06 -3.15
CA ILE A 60 5.37 0.27 -1.73
C ILE A 60 6.29 1.47 -1.60
N ILE A 61 5.92 2.47 -0.82
CA ILE A 61 6.84 3.49 -0.35
C ILE A 61 6.84 3.38 1.14
N SER A 62 8.00 3.11 1.71
CA SER A 62 8.18 3.24 3.14
C SER A 62 8.87 4.55 3.45
N PHE A 63 8.41 5.23 4.49
CA PHE A 63 8.95 6.53 4.86
C PHE A 63 9.22 6.62 6.35
N THR A 64 10.25 7.37 6.68
CA THR A 64 10.59 7.82 8.03
C THR A 64 10.72 9.34 7.97
N ASP A 65 11.19 9.97 9.04
CA ASP A 65 11.41 11.41 9.04
C ASP A 65 12.45 11.91 8.07
N THR A 66 13.48 11.10 7.88
CA THR A 66 14.69 11.49 7.13
C THR A 66 14.89 10.64 5.89
N ASN A 67 14.15 9.53 5.76
CA ASN A 67 14.37 8.58 4.70
C ASN A 67 13.06 8.22 3.99
N LEU A 68 13.16 8.00 2.68
CA LEU A 68 12.05 7.57 1.84
C LEU A 68 12.58 6.48 0.93
N GLN A 69 12.03 5.27 1.08
CA GLN A 69 12.40 4.12 0.29
C GLN A 69 11.28 3.79 -0.69
N LEU A 70 11.56 4.01 -1.98
CA LEU A 70 10.64 3.71 -3.07
C LEU A 70 10.84 2.27 -3.55
N PHE A 71 9.75 1.51 -3.55
CA PHE A 71 9.62 0.24 -4.22
C PHE A 71 8.60 0.40 -5.35
N ASP A 72 9.09 0.50 -6.57
CA ASP A 72 8.29 0.83 -7.75
C ASP A 72 7.24 -0.26 -8.09
N LEU A 73 6.07 0.17 -8.59
CA LEU A 73 4.97 -0.66 -9.09
C LEU A 73 5.41 -1.67 -10.16
N HIS A 74 6.48 -1.36 -10.91
CA HIS A 74 6.96 -2.18 -12.03
C HIS A 74 8.05 -3.18 -11.63
N SER A 75 8.57 -3.10 -10.40
CA SER A 75 9.69 -3.93 -9.96
C SER A 75 9.29 -5.36 -9.56
N TYR A 76 7.99 -5.63 -9.36
CA TYR A 76 7.52 -6.91 -8.81
C TYR A 76 6.40 -7.53 -9.63
N HIS A 77 6.69 -8.71 -10.19
CA HIS A 77 5.73 -9.53 -10.92
C HIS A 77 5.34 -10.81 -10.17
N GLU A 78 5.92 -11.03 -8.98
CA GLU A 78 5.72 -12.23 -8.17
C GLU A 78 5.56 -11.87 -6.69
N GLY A 79 4.57 -12.48 -6.02
CA GLY A 79 4.24 -12.18 -4.62
C GLY A 79 5.38 -12.46 -3.64
N LYS A 80 6.26 -13.44 -3.94
CA LYS A 80 7.43 -13.78 -3.10
C LYS A 80 8.42 -12.63 -2.96
N ASN A 81 8.53 -11.78 -3.98
CA ASN A 81 9.46 -10.65 -3.96
C ASN A 81 8.93 -9.51 -3.08
N ILE A 82 7.60 -9.34 -3.03
CA ILE A 82 6.94 -8.34 -2.18
C ILE A 82 7.06 -8.71 -0.70
N ASP A 83 6.80 -9.97 -0.33
CA ASP A 83 6.94 -10.43 1.06
C ASP A 83 8.35 -10.18 1.60
N ALA A 84 9.38 -10.47 0.80
CA ALA A 84 10.78 -10.25 1.16
C ALA A 84 11.12 -8.76 1.34
N GLN A 85 10.54 -7.86 0.54
CA GLN A 85 10.75 -6.42 0.76
C GLN A 85 10.06 -5.93 2.02
N ILE A 86 8.81 -6.34 2.24
CA ILE A 86 8.08 -6.01 3.46
C ILE A 86 8.87 -6.48 4.68
N ASP A 87 9.43 -7.68 4.63
CA ASP A 87 10.23 -8.25 5.72
C ASP A 87 11.51 -7.47 6.03
N ARG A 88 12.11 -6.78 5.04
CA ARG A 88 13.28 -5.90 5.22
C ARG A 88 12.97 -4.55 5.87
N LEU A 89 11.70 -4.16 5.93
CA LEU A 89 11.30 -2.90 6.57
C LEU A 89 11.57 -3.01 8.07
N ASN A 90 12.31 -2.03 8.58
CA ASN A 90 12.68 -1.92 9.98
C ASN A 90 11.80 -0.88 10.68
N TYR A 91 11.54 -1.11 11.96
CA TYR A 91 10.89 -0.14 12.83
C TYR A 91 11.96 0.81 13.38
N GLU A 92 11.90 2.10 13.04
CA GLU A 92 12.92 3.07 13.49
C GLU A 92 12.61 3.64 14.88
N GLY A 93 11.34 3.70 15.27
CA GLY A 93 10.94 4.17 16.61
C GLY A 93 11.18 5.66 16.87
N ILE A 94 11.58 6.42 15.86
CA ILE A 94 11.75 7.87 15.92
C ILE A 94 10.45 8.52 15.47
N LYS A 95 9.88 9.38 16.30
CA LYS A 95 8.62 10.07 16.01
C LYS A 95 8.71 10.86 14.72
N ALA A 96 7.78 10.66 13.79
CA ALA A 96 7.67 11.51 12.61
C ALA A 96 7.32 12.97 12.96
N ASN A 97 8.06 13.88 12.34
CA ASN A 97 7.72 15.27 12.12
C ASN A 97 6.48 15.36 11.21
N SER A 98 5.71 16.44 11.40
CA SER A 98 4.43 16.70 10.72
C SER A 98 4.48 16.83 9.19
N GLY A 99 5.65 16.69 8.56
CA GLY A 99 5.85 16.82 7.11
C GLY A 99 6.28 15.54 6.39
N ALA A 100 6.60 14.45 7.10
CA ALA A 100 7.09 13.23 6.47
C ALA A 100 6.04 12.57 5.56
N LEU A 101 4.77 12.53 6.02
CA LEU A 101 3.66 12.00 5.23
C LEU A 101 3.43 12.80 3.94
N ASN A 102 3.46 14.14 4.01
CA ASN A 102 3.27 14.98 2.81
C ASN A 102 4.36 14.71 1.76
N LYS A 103 5.62 14.59 2.19
CA LYS A 103 6.72 14.21 1.29
C LYS A 103 6.52 12.83 0.68
N ALA A 104 5.99 11.88 1.45
CA ALA A 104 5.68 10.53 0.97
C ALA A 104 4.54 10.54 -0.06
N LEU A 105 3.51 11.36 0.15
CA LEU A 105 2.42 11.57 -0.81
C LEU A 105 2.93 12.20 -2.11
N ASP A 106 3.74 13.26 -2.02
CA ASP A 106 4.36 13.90 -3.18
C ASP A 106 5.19 12.89 -3.99
N ALA A 107 6.00 12.07 -3.29
CA ALA A 107 6.79 11.03 -3.93
C ALA A 107 5.92 9.92 -4.55
N ALA A 108 4.80 9.55 -3.92
CA ALA A 108 3.86 8.58 -4.48
C ALA A 108 3.26 9.07 -5.79
N GLN A 109 2.79 10.32 -5.79
CA GLN A 109 2.21 10.97 -6.97
C GLN A 109 3.24 11.08 -8.10
N ALA A 110 4.47 11.47 -7.78
CA ALA A 110 5.52 11.68 -8.76
C ALA A 110 6.09 10.38 -9.34
N ASN A 111 6.09 9.27 -8.59
CA ASN A 111 6.86 8.08 -8.96
C ASN A 111 6.01 6.82 -9.19
N LEU A 112 4.98 6.56 -8.39
CA LEU A 112 4.28 5.27 -8.44
C LEU A 112 3.38 5.15 -9.66
N PHE A 113 2.55 6.16 -9.93
CA PHE A 113 1.59 6.09 -11.03
C PHE A 113 2.17 6.63 -12.35
N THR A 114 3.46 6.39 -12.56
CA THR A 114 4.18 6.81 -13.76
C THR A 114 4.11 5.71 -14.84
N GLY A 115 3.97 6.13 -16.09
CA GLY A 115 3.88 5.26 -17.26
C GLY A 115 2.51 5.22 -17.93
N VAL A 116 2.47 4.63 -19.12
CA VAL A 116 1.25 4.52 -19.92
C VAL A 116 0.55 3.22 -19.57
N ARG A 117 -0.56 3.33 -18.86
CA ARG A 117 -1.53 2.26 -18.67
C ARG A 117 -2.91 2.79 -19.06
N GLU A 118 -3.77 1.91 -19.52
CA GLU A 118 -5.15 2.26 -19.86
C GLU A 118 -5.79 3.07 -18.72
N LEU A 119 -6.42 4.20 -19.06
CA LEU A 119 -7.12 5.08 -18.10
C LEU A 119 -8.24 4.35 -17.34
N SER A 120 -8.66 3.18 -17.82
CA SER A 120 -9.68 2.33 -17.21
C SER A 120 -9.16 1.46 -16.05
N VAL A 121 -7.84 1.41 -15.80
CA VAL A 121 -7.27 0.67 -14.67
C VAL A 121 -7.37 1.53 -13.41
N PRO A 122 -8.11 1.09 -12.37
CA PRO A 122 -8.20 1.82 -11.12
C PRO A 122 -6.85 1.91 -10.41
N ARG A 123 -6.55 3.10 -9.89
CA ARG A 123 -5.38 3.41 -9.08
C ARG A 123 -5.80 3.62 -7.64
N LEU A 124 -5.18 2.90 -6.71
CA LEU A 124 -5.49 2.96 -5.28
C LEU A 124 -4.21 3.26 -4.50
N LEU A 125 -4.28 4.24 -3.60
CA LEU A 125 -3.24 4.53 -2.62
C LEU A 125 -3.74 4.13 -1.24
N LEU A 126 -3.08 3.18 -0.59
CA LEU A 126 -3.34 2.83 0.81
C LEU A 126 -2.27 3.45 1.69
N VAL A 127 -2.67 4.20 2.70
CA VAL A 127 -1.76 4.86 3.63
C VAL A 127 -1.86 4.18 5.00
N PHE A 128 -0.73 3.66 5.46
CA PHE A 128 -0.56 3.15 6.81
C PHE A 128 0.31 4.13 7.57
N ASP A 129 -0.34 5.10 8.21
CA ASP A 129 0.30 6.06 9.10
C ASP A 129 0.25 5.56 10.55
N THR A 130 1.36 5.69 11.27
CA THR A 130 1.45 5.26 12.68
C THR A 130 1.11 6.38 13.66
N ALA A 131 0.89 7.61 13.16
CA ALA A 131 0.49 8.74 13.97
C ALA A 131 -0.84 8.43 14.71
N ALA A 132 -0.78 8.41 16.04
CA ALA A 132 -1.94 8.34 16.89
C ALA A 132 -2.64 9.71 16.89
N LYS A 133 -3.77 9.83 16.18
CA LYS A 133 -4.70 10.95 16.43
C LYS A 133 -5.06 10.94 17.92
N LYS A 134 -4.87 12.07 18.60
CA LYS A 134 -5.21 12.25 20.03
C LYS A 134 -6.73 12.18 20.31
N ASN A 135 -7.54 12.04 19.27
CA ASN A 135 -8.99 12.07 19.28
C ASN A 135 -9.40 10.93 18.32
N GLY A 136 -10.09 9.91 18.84
CA GLY A 136 -10.27 8.59 18.21
C GLY A 136 -11.13 8.54 16.94
N GLU A 137 -10.80 9.34 15.94
CA GLU A 137 -11.38 9.27 14.60
C GLU A 137 -10.41 8.57 13.66
N THR A 138 -10.67 7.29 13.43
CA THR A 138 -10.05 6.55 12.33
C THR A 138 -10.58 7.11 11.02
N GLU A 139 -9.83 8.01 10.38
CA GLU A 139 -10.13 8.44 9.02
C GLU A 139 -9.43 7.49 8.04
N ALA A 140 -10.18 6.54 7.49
CA ALA A 140 -9.79 5.94 6.22
C ALA A 140 -10.01 6.99 5.13
N LYS A 141 -9.02 7.85 4.89
CA LYS A 141 -9.08 8.81 3.78
C LYS A 141 -8.70 8.07 2.49
N ALA A 142 -9.71 7.54 1.80
CA ALA A 142 -9.56 7.17 0.40
C ALA A 142 -9.67 8.45 -0.43
N GLU A 143 -8.56 9.14 -0.67
CA GLU A 143 -8.52 10.18 -1.70
C GLU A 143 -8.43 9.52 -3.07
N ALA A 144 -9.58 9.34 -3.71
CA ALA A 144 -9.66 9.19 -5.15
C ALA A 144 -9.83 10.60 -5.74
N ASP A 145 -8.79 11.43 -5.64
CA ASP A 145 -8.80 12.72 -6.34
C ASP A 145 -8.34 12.49 -7.79
N LEU A 146 -9.28 12.04 -8.62
CA LEU A 146 -9.17 12.09 -10.08
C LEU A 146 -9.58 13.49 -10.56
N THR A 147 -8.94 14.55 -10.07
CA THR A 147 -8.83 15.78 -10.87
C THR A 147 -7.56 15.71 -11.69
N LEU A 148 -7.65 15.01 -12.83
CA LEU A 148 -6.87 15.39 -14.00
C LEU A 148 -7.25 16.83 -14.33
N SER A 149 -6.45 17.79 -13.85
CA SER A 149 -6.48 19.13 -14.40
C SER A 149 -5.57 19.14 -15.63
N ALA A 150 -6.25 19.21 -16.77
CA ALA A 150 -5.86 19.69 -18.11
C ALA A 150 -4.38 19.64 -18.52
#